data_AF-A0A2E4FD85-F1
#
_entry.id   AF-A0A2E4FD85-F1
#
_cell.length_a   1.000
_cell.length_b   1.000
_cell.length_c   1.000
_cell.angle_alpha   90.00
_cell.angle_beta   90.00
_cell.angle_gamma   90.00
#
_symmetry.space_group_name_H-M   'P 1'
#
loop_
_entity.id
_entity.type
_entity.pdbx_description
1 polymer ?
#
loop_
_entity_poly.entity_id
_entity_poly.type
_entity_poly.pdbx_seq_one_letter_code
_entity_poly.pdbx_strand_id
1 'polypeptide(L)'
;MIALLLSSLVACSDSSSESPAPCESGTYRSCLCESTAGQQLCMAGTWDPCLCVGDPFAPDVTGTDTESDPVDTSGDTASGSDADGPCECPPQTHCDEEGFCQPDVCTKGAKTCATLQSVKICDENGASFTEEPCPENNVCFGGVCTAPICEPNEVTGCLDGGLAICNSIGTEMVKTPCPTGLACTDGECKPVPPNVILLIDTSGSMNWDMNGQSPDDCFGADCPVWNHPNCDNGPVAYTRLGKVKEALNAVMSSPDATGIRFALQRFAQVPWPSPSNPTAFLFSPECAGGYWDMPEMNISKISGDDDAHQTSATGWFGQSISQIIAHGFPASGVMNTGLLTSWFDGVETVAQTGTFCADSSMCNGNPCVNSSCAVTTNAELRAVGATPIGKSLFYASEYLRHFVLVEGQFCEEDADCASSNHSCVDGQCHDEFAYCRENVIVLFSDGAETENVHIDDFFHPRVQAKRLFYGLGCQTDADCLSGAMCAGGVCRPPEGAVDEAAMVCETGGASCVTSIECPDPCITWSNCQGYCTPTSVNYVDPIVPANRLMDAAGVPRPVRVHVVDASGVEGQNEVIAAYGGGVHVSVDLADPQELLTTVTEILGDVKGSNVCGAP
;
A
#
# COMPACT_ATOMS: atom_id res chain seq x y z
N MET A 1 35.68 -12.60 57.21
CA MET A 1 36.85 -12.70 56.32
C MET A 1 36.57 -11.82 55.11
N ILE A 2 37.32 -10.72 54.98
CA ILE A 2 37.87 -10.09 53.75
C ILE A 2 36.92 -9.98 52.53
N ALA A 3 36.62 -8.83 51.91
CA ALA A 3 36.93 -7.42 52.12
C ALA A 3 35.99 -6.57 51.21
N LEU A 4 35.82 -5.30 51.59
CA LEU A 4 35.15 -4.22 50.87
C LEU A 4 35.75 -3.95 49.48
N LEU A 5 34.94 -3.41 48.56
CA LEU A 5 35.33 -2.28 47.71
C LEU A 5 34.11 -1.41 47.37
N LEU A 6 34.13 -0.19 47.90
CA LEU A 6 33.35 0.98 47.50
C LEU A 6 34.04 1.62 46.27
N SER A 7 33.26 2.07 45.28
CA SER A 7 33.72 3.04 44.30
C SER A 7 32.63 4.05 43.98
N SER A 8 32.97 5.28 44.35
CA SER A 8 32.37 6.60 44.20
C SER A 8 31.76 6.89 42.82
N LEU A 9 30.52 7.39 42.79
CA LEU A 9 30.00 8.19 41.68
C LEU A 9 30.30 9.67 41.97
N VAL A 10 31.07 10.28 41.08
CA VAL A 10 31.32 11.73 41.03
C VAL A 10 30.15 12.36 40.29
N ALA A 11 29.42 13.24 40.96
CA ALA A 11 28.46 14.14 40.34
C ALA A 11 29.23 15.34 39.75
N CYS A 12 29.17 15.51 38.43
CA CYS A 12 29.49 16.79 37.80
C CYS A 12 28.18 17.56 37.62
N SER A 13 28.02 18.61 38.40
CA SER A 13 27.04 19.68 38.19
C SER A 13 27.63 20.67 37.20
N ASP A 14 27.05 20.82 36.01
CA ASP A 14 27.32 21.96 35.14
C ASP A 14 26.10 22.88 35.12
N SER A 15 26.29 24.02 35.79
CA SER A 15 25.51 25.23 35.70
C SER A 15 26.28 26.22 34.82
N SER A 16 25.76 26.57 33.65
CA SER A 16 25.90 27.94 33.14
C SER A 16 24.98 28.19 31.95
N SER A 17 24.08 29.13 32.19
CA SER A 17 23.26 29.87 31.25
C SER A 17 24.11 30.91 30.53
N GLU A 18 24.29 30.82 29.21
CA GLU A 18 24.56 31.98 28.35
C GLU A 18 23.89 31.79 26.99
N SER A 19 22.97 32.70 26.66
CA SER A 19 22.36 32.85 25.34
C SER A 19 23.28 33.63 24.41
N PRO A 20 23.46 33.24 23.14
CA PRO A 20 23.95 34.16 22.12
C PRO A 20 22.82 34.63 21.20
N ALA A 21 22.78 35.96 20.99
CA ALA A 21 21.98 36.64 19.98
C ALA A 21 22.51 36.38 18.55
N PRO A 22 21.76 36.73 17.49
CA PRO A 22 21.91 36.11 16.18
C PRO A 22 23.01 36.75 15.33
N CYS A 23 23.71 35.92 14.56
CA CYS A 23 24.59 36.34 13.46
C CYS A 23 23.90 36.11 12.12
N GLU A 24 23.89 37.15 11.29
CA GLU A 24 23.40 37.17 9.92
C GLU A 24 24.25 36.31 8.96
N SER A 25 23.56 35.69 8.01
CA SER A 25 23.97 35.27 6.65
C SER A 25 25.40 34.75 6.42
N GLY A 26 25.50 33.45 6.16
CA GLY A 26 26.68 32.86 5.51
C GLY A 26 26.59 31.34 5.40
N THR A 27 26.28 30.85 4.21
CA THR A 27 26.30 29.42 3.82
C THR A 27 27.60 28.73 4.21
N TYR A 28 27.54 27.72 5.09
CA TYR A 28 28.50 26.62 5.13
C TYR A 28 27.85 25.31 5.60
N ARG A 29 28.14 24.23 4.86
CA ARG A 29 27.86 22.84 5.23
C ARG A 29 28.67 22.47 6.47
N SER A 30 28.02 22.00 7.52
CA SER A 30 28.64 21.43 8.71
C SER A 30 28.58 19.90 8.65
N CYS A 31 29.74 19.25 8.57
CA CYS A 31 29.88 17.85 8.98
C CYS A 31 30.01 17.83 10.51
N LEU A 32 29.11 17.13 11.19
CA LEU A 32 29.22 16.82 12.62
C LEU A 32 30.16 15.62 12.77
N CYS A 33 31.26 15.80 13.51
CA CYS A 33 32.05 14.71 14.06
C CYS A 33 31.66 14.56 15.53
N GLU A 34 30.96 13.47 15.88
CA GLU A 34 30.84 13.05 17.27
C GLU A 34 32.09 12.26 17.69
N SER A 35 32.62 12.58 18.87
CA SER A 35 33.72 11.85 19.49
C SER A 35 33.17 10.74 20.39
N THR A 36 33.39 9.48 20.02
CA THR A 36 33.29 8.35 20.95
C THR A 36 34.62 7.61 21.01
N ALA A 37 35.14 7.51 22.23
CA ALA A 37 36.32 6.73 22.56
C ALA A 37 36.00 5.23 22.51
N GLY A 38 36.80 4.47 21.76
CA GLY A 38 36.96 3.03 21.98
C GLY A 38 36.71 2.14 20.75
N GLN A 39 37.81 1.67 20.17
CA GLN A 39 37.96 0.54 19.24
C GLN A 39 37.45 0.71 17.78
N GLN A 40 38.38 1.11 16.91
CA GLN A 40 38.29 0.97 15.46
C GLN A 40 38.67 -0.47 15.03
N LEU A 41 37.73 -1.14 14.38
CA LEU A 41 37.99 -2.09 13.30
C LEU A 41 37.71 -1.35 11.99
N CYS A 42 38.77 -0.97 11.27
CA CYS A 42 38.64 -0.34 9.95
C CYS A 42 38.40 -1.43 8.91
N MET A 43 37.22 -1.47 8.30
CA MET A 43 37.07 -2.02 6.95
C MET A 43 37.01 -0.87 5.96
N ALA A 44 37.97 -0.85 5.04
CA ALA A 44 38.05 0.13 3.96
C ALA A 44 37.09 -0.26 2.84
N GLY A 45 36.17 0.64 2.49
CA GLY A 45 35.34 0.58 1.29
C GLY A 45 35.36 1.93 0.60
N THR A 46 36.22 2.10 -0.39
CA THR A 46 36.29 3.28 -1.26
C THR A 46 35.48 3.05 -2.53
N TRP A 47 34.37 3.76 -2.72
CA TRP A 47 33.73 3.92 -4.03
C TRP A 47 33.07 5.31 -4.11
N ASP A 48 33.72 6.26 -4.78
CA ASP A 48 33.13 6.95 -5.95
C ASP A 48 34.18 7.84 -6.64
N PRO A 49 34.34 7.78 -7.97
CA PRO A 49 34.99 8.82 -8.73
C PRO A 49 34.00 9.57 -9.64
N CYS A 50 34.15 10.88 -9.63
CA CYS A 50 33.57 11.85 -10.54
C CYS A 50 33.56 11.40 -12.01
N LEU A 51 32.40 11.59 -12.66
CA LEU A 51 32.25 11.60 -14.11
C LEU A 51 33.06 12.74 -14.73
N CYS A 52 34.12 12.39 -15.44
CA CYS A 52 34.79 13.24 -16.43
C CYS A 52 34.31 12.86 -17.82
N VAL A 53 33.83 13.85 -18.56
CA VAL A 53 33.56 13.79 -20.00
C VAL A 53 34.89 13.66 -20.74
N GLY A 54 35.00 12.69 -21.65
CA GLY A 54 36.12 12.58 -22.58
C GLY A 54 35.93 11.45 -23.61
N ASP A 55 35.59 11.84 -24.84
CA ASP A 55 36.00 11.12 -26.07
C ASP A 55 37.55 11.07 -26.13
N PRO A 56 38.19 9.99 -26.64
CA PRO A 56 38.46 9.93 -28.10
C PRO A 56 38.61 8.53 -28.74
N PHE A 57 38.31 8.50 -30.05
CA PHE A 57 38.94 7.73 -31.14
C PHE A 57 39.13 6.21 -31.05
N ALA A 58 38.50 5.49 -31.99
CA ALA A 58 39.14 4.43 -32.76
C ALA A 58 38.72 4.52 -34.25
N PRO A 59 39.67 4.38 -35.21
CA PRO A 59 39.38 4.31 -36.64
C PRO A 59 39.10 2.86 -37.05
N ASP A 60 38.40 2.63 -38.17
CA ASP A 60 38.98 2.01 -39.39
C ASP A 60 37.90 1.60 -40.42
N VAL A 61 38.29 1.71 -41.69
CA VAL A 61 37.77 1.10 -42.93
C VAL A 61 36.37 1.50 -43.47
N THR A 62 36.30 2.63 -44.16
CA THR A 62 35.39 2.80 -45.32
C THR A 62 36.21 2.83 -46.59
N GLY A 63 36.31 1.69 -47.26
CA GLY A 63 37.00 1.52 -48.54
C GLY A 63 36.09 1.86 -49.72
N THR A 64 36.40 2.98 -50.37
CA THR A 64 36.40 3.21 -51.84
C THR A 64 35.20 2.74 -52.68
N ASP A 65 34.27 3.68 -52.92
CA ASP A 65 33.49 3.73 -54.17
C ASP A 65 34.31 4.46 -55.23
N THR A 66 34.88 3.69 -56.16
CA THR A 66 35.56 4.20 -57.36
C THR A 66 34.67 4.06 -58.58
N GLU A 67 34.66 5.15 -59.33
CA GLU A 67 34.14 5.41 -60.67
C GLU A 67 33.96 4.19 -61.59
N SER A 68 32.77 4.11 -62.17
CA SER A 68 32.47 3.29 -63.34
C SER A 68 32.58 4.14 -64.61
N ASP A 69 33.64 3.89 -65.39
CA ASP A 69 33.72 4.23 -66.82
C ASP A 69 33.61 2.93 -67.65
N PRO A 70 33.10 3.00 -68.90
CA PRO A 70 32.78 1.83 -69.71
C PRO A 70 33.98 1.39 -70.56
N VAL A 71 34.32 0.11 -70.50
CA VAL A 71 35.23 -0.52 -71.47
C VAL A 71 34.49 -1.61 -72.23
N ASP A 72 34.21 -1.26 -73.48
CA ASP A 72 33.94 -2.13 -74.61
C ASP A 72 35.14 -3.06 -74.87
N THR A 73 34.91 -4.37 -74.91
CA THR A 73 35.80 -5.30 -75.61
C THR A 73 34.99 -6.46 -76.18
N SER A 74 34.90 -6.42 -77.50
CA SER A 74 34.52 -7.46 -78.44
C SER A 74 35.20 -8.82 -78.23
N GLY A 75 34.39 -9.87 -78.44
CA GLY A 75 34.75 -11.04 -79.26
C GLY A 75 35.64 -12.12 -78.64
N ASP A 76 35.09 -13.32 -78.45
CA ASP A 76 35.47 -14.43 -79.33
C ASP A 76 34.53 -15.65 -79.22
N THR A 77 34.22 -16.17 -80.41
CA THR A 77 33.50 -17.41 -80.72
C THR A 77 34.39 -18.65 -80.58
N ALA A 78 33.91 -19.67 -79.86
CA ALA A 78 34.10 -21.10 -80.15
C ALA A 78 33.13 -21.88 -79.23
N SER A 79 32.01 -22.44 -79.68
CA SER A 79 31.88 -23.68 -80.48
C SER A 79 32.77 -24.82 -79.99
N GLY A 80 32.27 -25.55 -78.99
CA GLY A 80 32.81 -26.83 -78.53
C GLY A 80 31.70 -27.62 -77.85
N SER A 81 31.04 -28.46 -78.63
CA SER A 81 30.06 -29.47 -78.24
C SER A 81 30.63 -30.45 -77.21
N ASP A 82 29.92 -30.65 -76.10
CA ASP A 82 29.68 -31.94 -75.45
C ASP A 82 28.44 -31.83 -74.56
N ALA A 83 27.34 -32.38 -75.07
CA ALA A 83 26.01 -32.38 -74.49
C ALA A 83 25.93 -33.45 -73.39
N ASP A 84 26.13 -33.01 -72.14
CA ASP A 84 25.55 -33.52 -70.88
C ASP A 84 26.08 -32.67 -69.71
N GLY A 85 26.20 -31.36 -69.93
CA GLY A 85 26.63 -30.40 -68.91
C GLY A 85 25.44 -30.03 -68.03
N PRO A 86 25.57 -30.07 -66.69
CA PRO A 86 24.50 -29.65 -65.79
C PRO A 86 24.05 -28.22 -66.14
N CYS A 87 22.75 -28.03 -66.32
CA CYS A 87 22.17 -26.73 -66.63
C CYS A 87 22.49 -25.74 -65.49
N GLU A 88 23.29 -24.70 -65.77
CA GLU A 88 23.65 -23.65 -64.81
C GLU A 88 22.61 -22.53 -64.87
N CYS A 89 21.72 -22.51 -63.89
CA CYS A 89 20.71 -21.47 -63.77
C CYS A 89 21.15 -20.32 -62.84
N PRO A 90 20.70 -19.07 -63.10
CA PRO A 90 20.90 -17.95 -62.18
C PRO A 90 20.42 -18.24 -60.75
N PRO A 91 20.90 -17.51 -59.72
CA PRO A 91 20.38 -17.63 -58.36
C PRO A 91 18.85 -17.51 -58.31
N GLN A 92 18.18 -18.31 -57.46
CA GLN A 92 16.71 -18.41 -57.34
C GLN A 92 15.99 -19.07 -58.53
N THR A 93 16.71 -19.82 -59.36
CA THR A 93 16.11 -20.63 -60.43
C THR A 93 16.66 -22.07 -60.44
N HIS A 94 15.87 -22.98 -60.99
CA HIS A 94 16.13 -24.42 -61.14
C HIS A 94 15.87 -24.85 -62.58
N CYS A 95 16.54 -25.91 -63.04
CA CYS A 95 16.29 -26.46 -64.38
C CYS A 95 15.09 -27.39 -64.35
N ASP A 96 14.13 -27.17 -65.26
CA ASP A 96 13.08 -28.15 -65.52
C ASP A 96 13.57 -29.34 -66.36
N GLU A 97 12.70 -30.33 -66.60
CA GLU A 97 13.02 -31.54 -67.38
C GLU A 97 13.43 -31.24 -68.83
N GLU A 98 13.14 -30.04 -69.33
CA GLU A 98 13.44 -29.57 -70.69
C GLU A 98 14.73 -28.72 -70.72
N GLY A 99 15.35 -28.48 -69.55
CA GLY A 99 16.59 -27.72 -69.42
C GLY A 99 16.40 -26.21 -69.37
N PHE A 100 15.18 -25.70 -69.15
CA PHE A 100 14.92 -24.28 -68.99
C PHE A 100 14.99 -23.87 -67.50
N CYS A 101 15.54 -22.69 -67.25
CA CYS A 101 15.56 -22.12 -65.90
C CYS A 101 14.18 -21.60 -65.50
N GLN A 102 13.55 -22.30 -64.56
CA GLN A 102 12.31 -21.91 -63.89
C GLN A 102 12.62 -21.29 -62.52
N PRO A 103 11.78 -20.38 -62.00
CA PRO A 103 11.90 -19.90 -60.63
C PRO A 103 11.90 -21.04 -59.61
N ASP A 104 12.74 -20.95 -58.58
CA ASP A 104 12.72 -21.90 -57.46
C ASP A 104 11.32 -21.93 -56.82
N VAL A 105 10.81 -23.13 -56.56
CA VAL A 105 9.56 -23.36 -55.82
C VAL A 105 9.79 -23.09 -54.33
N CYS A 106 11.02 -23.29 -53.86
CA CYS A 106 11.42 -23.10 -52.47
C CYS A 106 12.91 -22.77 -52.36
N THR A 107 13.31 -22.16 -51.25
CA THR A 107 14.74 -21.94 -50.96
C THR A 107 15.44 -23.29 -50.78
N LYS A 108 16.45 -23.56 -51.62
CA LYS A 108 17.26 -24.80 -51.61
C LYS A 108 17.67 -25.20 -50.20
N GLY A 109 17.34 -26.43 -49.79
CA GLY A 109 17.62 -26.98 -48.46
C GLY A 109 16.77 -26.42 -47.31
N ALA A 110 15.85 -25.48 -47.56
CA ALA A 110 14.97 -24.96 -46.52
C ALA A 110 14.03 -26.05 -45.98
N LYS A 111 13.82 -26.02 -44.66
CA LYS A 111 12.92 -26.94 -43.97
C LYS A 111 11.71 -26.18 -43.44
N THR A 112 10.54 -26.76 -43.64
CA THR A 112 9.27 -26.25 -43.09
C THR A 112 8.41 -27.42 -42.66
N CYS A 113 7.44 -27.21 -41.78
CA CYS A 113 6.54 -28.29 -41.38
C CYS A 113 5.53 -28.60 -42.48
N ALA A 114 5.43 -29.87 -42.87
CA ALA A 114 4.38 -30.34 -43.76
C ALA A 114 3.12 -30.71 -42.96
N THR A 115 3.32 -31.44 -41.86
CA THR A 115 2.31 -31.72 -40.83
C THR A 115 2.92 -31.59 -39.44
N LEU A 116 2.13 -31.82 -38.38
CA LEU A 116 2.69 -31.93 -37.03
C LEU A 116 3.67 -33.09 -36.88
N GLN A 117 3.64 -34.08 -37.78
CA GLN A 117 4.44 -35.31 -37.70
C GLN A 117 5.45 -35.42 -38.85
N SER A 118 5.64 -34.37 -39.65
CA SER A 118 6.55 -34.41 -40.81
C SER A 118 7.14 -33.05 -41.18
N VAL A 119 8.38 -33.05 -41.63
CA VAL A 119 9.07 -31.90 -42.23
C VAL A 119 9.08 -32.06 -43.74
N LYS A 120 8.87 -30.96 -44.48
CA LYS A 120 9.22 -30.91 -45.90
C LYS A 120 10.54 -30.18 -46.08
N ILE A 121 11.41 -30.78 -46.88
CA ILE A 121 12.76 -30.31 -47.18
C ILE A 121 12.79 -29.97 -48.67
N CYS A 122 13.14 -28.72 -48.97
CA CYS A 122 13.37 -28.31 -50.34
C CYS A 122 14.60 -29.04 -50.90
N ASP A 123 14.48 -29.65 -52.07
CA ASP A 123 15.62 -30.33 -52.70
C ASP A 123 16.76 -29.35 -53.02
N GLU A 124 17.93 -29.90 -53.36
CA GLU A 124 19.12 -29.11 -53.69
C GLU A 124 18.94 -28.24 -54.94
N ASN A 125 17.95 -28.59 -55.78
CA ASN A 125 17.64 -27.86 -57.00
C ASN A 125 16.66 -26.72 -56.79
N GLY A 126 15.95 -26.66 -55.66
CA GLY A 126 14.89 -25.66 -55.43
C GLY A 126 13.59 -26.00 -56.18
N ALA A 127 13.49 -27.21 -56.74
CA ALA A 127 12.46 -27.60 -57.69
C ALA A 127 11.25 -28.27 -57.01
N SER A 128 11.50 -29.01 -55.93
CA SER A 128 10.48 -29.80 -55.25
C SER A 128 10.71 -29.91 -53.74
N PHE A 129 9.70 -30.44 -53.04
CA PHE A 129 9.75 -30.76 -51.63
C PHE A 129 9.75 -32.27 -51.42
N THR A 130 10.65 -32.77 -50.58
CA THR A 130 10.60 -34.14 -50.04
C THR A 130 10.04 -34.08 -48.62
N GLU A 131 9.03 -34.89 -48.30
CA GLU A 131 8.46 -35.00 -46.97
C GLU A 131 9.12 -36.15 -46.19
N GLU A 132 9.63 -35.85 -45.00
CA GLU A 132 10.22 -36.83 -44.08
C GLU A 132 9.41 -36.88 -42.78
N PRO A 133 9.00 -38.06 -42.29
CA PRO A 133 8.32 -38.18 -41.01
C PRO A 133 9.28 -37.83 -39.87
N CYS A 134 8.75 -37.16 -38.85
CA CYS A 134 9.48 -36.95 -37.61
C CYS A 134 9.72 -38.29 -36.89
N PRO A 135 10.81 -38.40 -36.10
CA PRO A 135 11.03 -39.55 -35.22
C PRO A 135 9.83 -39.81 -34.31
N GLU A 136 9.65 -41.05 -33.85
CA GLU A 136 8.58 -41.38 -32.91
C GLU A 136 8.62 -40.45 -31.68
N ASN A 137 7.45 -39.92 -31.32
CA ASN A 137 7.24 -38.94 -30.24
C ASN A 137 7.81 -37.53 -30.48
N ASN A 138 8.26 -37.19 -31.69
CA ASN A 138 8.61 -35.81 -32.05
C ASN A 138 7.49 -35.13 -32.86
N VAL A 139 7.38 -33.82 -32.69
CA VAL A 139 6.50 -32.95 -33.48
C VAL A 139 7.32 -31.96 -34.31
N CYS A 140 6.81 -31.56 -35.47
CA CYS A 140 7.45 -30.53 -36.27
C CYS A 140 7.16 -29.13 -35.72
N PHE A 141 8.20 -28.38 -35.37
CA PHE A 141 8.13 -26.97 -34.97
C PHE A 141 9.27 -26.19 -35.63
N GLY A 142 8.94 -25.08 -36.30
CA GLY A 142 9.95 -24.25 -36.99
C GLY A 142 10.73 -25.00 -38.09
N GLY A 143 10.16 -26.05 -38.69
CA GLY A 143 10.85 -26.87 -39.70
C GLY A 143 11.82 -27.92 -39.13
N VAL A 144 11.80 -28.14 -37.81
CA VAL A 144 12.63 -29.14 -37.11
C VAL A 144 11.74 -30.08 -36.31
N CYS A 145 12.08 -31.37 -36.29
CA CYS A 145 11.39 -32.35 -35.45
C CYS A 145 11.94 -32.28 -34.02
N THR A 146 11.12 -31.76 -33.10
CA THR A 146 11.46 -31.53 -31.69
C THR A 146 10.61 -32.43 -30.80
N ALA A 147 11.19 -32.94 -29.72
CA ALA A 147 10.43 -33.67 -28.71
C ALA A 147 9.54 -32.68 -27.92
N PRO A 148 8.26 -32.99 -27.67
CA PRO A 148 7.44 -32.19 -26.78
C PRO A 148 8.04 -32.19 -25.37
N ILE A 149 8.04 -31.01 -24.73
CA ILE A 149 8.52 -30.78 -23.37
C ILE A 149 7.39 -30.84 -22.33
N CYS A 150 6.13 -30.77 -22.77
CA CYS A 150 4.91 -30.79 -21.95
C CYS A 150 3.72 -31.35 -22.74
N GLU A 151 2.65 -31.75 -22.05
CA GLU A 151 1.42 -32.19 -22.73
C GLU A 151 0.71 -30.97 -23.37
N PRO A 152 0.28 -31.03 -24.64
CA PRO A 152 -0.35 -29.89 -25.29
C PRO A 152 -1.52 -29.28 -24.51
N ASN A 153 -1.47 -27.96 -24.26
CA ASN A 153 -2.44 -27.19 -23.46
C ASN A 153 -2.48 -27.54 -21.96
N GLU A 154 -1.52 -28.31 -21.45
CA GLU A 154 -1.38 -28.57 -20.02
C GLU A 154 -0.98 -27.30 -19.27
N VAL A 155 -1.65 -27.04 -18.14
CA VAL A 155 -1.25 -26.01 -17.18
C VAL A 155 -0.22 -26.65 -16.25
N THR A 156 1.04 -26.26 -16.34
CA THR A 156 2.11 -26.86 -15.53
C THR A 156 2.39 -26.10 -14.23
N GLY A 157 1.84 -24.90 -14.08
CA GLY A 157 2.07 -24.06 -12.91
C GLY A 157 1.95 -22.57 -13.23
N CYS A 158 2.67 -21.75 -12.46
CA CYS A 158 2.77 -20.31 -12.65
C CYS A 158 4.12 -19.91 -13.24
N LEU A 159 4.11 -18.93 -14.14
CA LEU A 159 5.30 -18.34 -14.76
C LEU A 159 5.13 -16.82 -14.76
N ASP A 160 5.95 -16.13 -13.96
CA ASP A 160 5.97 -14.66 -13.79
C ASP A 160 4.57 -14.07 -13.51
N GLY A 161 3.84 -14.64 -12.53
CA GLY A 161 2.46 -14.25 -12.18
C GLY A 161 1.35 -14.67 -13.16
N GLY A 162 1.69 -15.27 -14.32
CA GLY A 162 0.72 -15.84 -15.27
C GLY A 162 0.64 -17.37 -15.20
N LEU A 163 -0.36 -17.97 -15.84
CA LEU A 163 -0.41 -19.42 -16.02
C LEU A 163 0.66 -19.85 -17.01
N ALA A 164 1.46 -20.85 -16.64
CA ALA A 164 2.36 -21.53 -17.55
C ALA A 164 1.54 -22.60 -18.30
N ILE A 165 1.14 -22.31 -19.54
CA ILE A 165 0.35 -23.21 -20.38
C ILE A 165 1.22 -23.74 -21.52
N CYS A 166 1.32 -25.06 -21.62
CA CYS A 166 1.99 -25.69 -22.73
C CYS A 166 1.30 -25.33 -24.06
N ASN A 167 2.07 -24.95 -25.09
CA ASN A 167 1.49 -24.62 -26.38
C ASN A 167 0.73 -25.83 -27.00
N SER A 168 -0.08 -25.57 -28.02
CA SER A 168 -0.93 -26.60 -28.64
C SER A 168 -0.19 -27.79 -29.28
N ILE A 169 1.15 -27.77 -29.33
CA ILE A 169 1.99 -28.81 -29.91
C ILE A 169 2.97 -29.43 -28.90
N GLY A 170 2.98 -28.99 -27.65
CA GLY A 170 3.83 -29.57 -26.62
C GLY A 170 5.26 -29.02 -26.54
N THR A 171 5.66 -28.03 -27.35
CA THR A 171 7.09 -27.68 -27.53
C THR A 171 7.58 -26.47 -26.74
N GLU A 172 6.67 -25.74 -26.10
CA GLU A 172 6.99 -24.47 -25.44
C GLU A 172 5.98 -24.21 -24.32
N MET A 173 6.45 -23.65 -23.20
CA MET A 173 5.61 -23.10 -22.14
C MET A 173 5.28 -21.65 -22.45
N VAL A 174 4.01 -21.34 -22.63
CA VAL A 174 3.53 -19.99 -22.93
C VAL A 174 2.90 -19.40 -21.68
N LYS A 175 3.38 -18.21 -21.30
CA LYS A 175 2.74 -17.41 -20.26
C LYS A 175 1.38 -16.92 -20.75
N THR A 176 0.34 -17.34 -20.07
CA THR A 176 -1.02 -16.84 -20.28
C THR A 176 -1.39 -15.95 -19.09
N PRO A 177 -1.67 -14.65 -19.31
CA PRO A 177 -2.03 -13.76 -18.21
C PRO A 177 -3.33 -14.23 -17.55
N CYS A 178 -3.38 -14.12 -16.22
CA CYS A 178 -4.63 -14.36 -15.51
C CYS A 178 -5.68 -13.28 -15.86
N PRO A 179 -6.98 -13.59 -15.75
CA PRO A 179 -8.03 -12.57 -15.82
C PRO A 179 -7.78 -11.43 -14.83
N THR A 180 -8.36 -10.25 -15.11
CA THR A 180 -8.36 -9.09 -14.21
C THR A 180 -8.75 -9.49 -12.78
N GLY A 181 -8.02 -8.97 -11.77
CA GLY A 181 -8.22 -9.28 -10.36
C GLY A 181 -7.58 -10.59 -9.87
N LEU A 182 -7.06 -11.42 -10.77
CA LEU A 182 -6.49 -12.71 -10.43
C LEU A 182 -4.99 -12.73 -10.73
N ALA A 183 -4.24 -13.47 -9.91
CA ALA A 183 -2.86 -13.81 -10.18
C ALA A 183 -2.65 -15.32 -10.07
N CYS A 184 -1.62 -15.83 -10.74
CA CYS A 184 -1.35 -17.25 -10.69
C CYS A 184 -0.75 -17.62 -9.34
N THR A 185 -1.39 -18.53 -8.62
CA THR A 185 -0.86 -19.12 -7.38
C THR A 185 -1.19 -20.62 -7.39
N ASP A 186 -0.18 -21.46 -7.18
CA ASP A 186 -0.30 -22.93 -7.24
C ASP A 186 -0.84 -23.47 -8.57
N GLY A 187 -0.55 -22.80 -9.69
CA GLY A 187 -1.02 -23.21 -11.02
C GLY A 187 -2.48 -22.85 -11.32
N GLU A 188 -3.11 -22.02 -10.49
CA GLU A 188 -4.47 -21.53 -10.69
C GLU A 188 -4.51 -20.01 -10.61
N CYS A 189 -5.36 -19.36 -11.41
CA CYS A 189 -5.62 -17.94 -11.25
C CYS A 189 -6.53 -17.72 -10.03
N LYS A 190 -5.97 -17.20 -8.93
CA LYS A 190 -6.68 -16.91 -7.68
C LYS A 190 -6.75 -15.39 -7.45
N PRO A 191 -7.79 -14.88 -6.77
CA PRO A 191 -7.85 -13.47 -6.41
C PRO A 191 -6.65 -13.06 -5.56
N VAL A 192 -6.05 -11.89 -5.85
CA VAL A 192 -5.00 -11.32 -5.01
C VAL A 192 -5.66 -10.65 -3.80
N PRO A 193 -5.38 -11.11 -2.55
CA PRO A 193 -6.03 -10.54 -1.39
C PRO A 193 -5.67 -9.06 -1.18
N PRO A 194 -6.64 -8.13 -1.18
CA PRO A 194 -6.38 -6.72 -0.88
C PRO A 194 -6.04 -6.56 0.61
N ASN A 195 -5.29 -5.51 0.93
CA ASN A 195 -5.02 -5.07 2.30
C ASN A 195 -6.06 -4.01 2.68
N VAL A 196 -6.93 -4.31 3.63
CA VAL A 196 -7.96 -3.40 4.12
C VAL A 196 -7.69 -3.05 5.58
N ILE A 197 -7.49 -1.77 5.88
CA ILE A 197 -7.49 -1.25 7.24
C ILE A 197 -8.89 -0.74 7.55
N LEU A 198 -9.56 -1.34 8.53
CA LEU A 198 -10.76 -0.78 9.14
C LEU A 198 -10.29 0.28 10.13
N LEU A 199 -10.47 1.56 9.79
CA LEU A 199 -10.12 2.68 10.64
C LEU A 199 -11.37 3.16 11.35
N ILE A 200 -11.52 2.80 12.62
CA ILE A 200 -12.72 3.09 13.40
C ILE A 200 -12.50 4.33 14.24
N ASP A 201 -13.35 5.32 14.03
CA ASP A 201 -13.53 6.44 14.93
C ASP A 201 -14.01 5.91 16.29
N THR A 202 -13.18 6.18 17.29
CA THR A 202 -13.43 5.82 18.68
C THR A 202 -13.50 7.06 19.56
N SER A 203 -13.89 8.19 18.96
CA SER A 203 -14.11 9.46 19.64
C SER A 203 -15.29 9.40 20.61
N GLY A 204 -15.44 10.45 21.42
CA GLY A 204 -16.57 10.56 22.35
C GLY A 204 -17.92 10.61 21.65
N SER A 205 -18.01 11.26 20.48
CA SER A 205 -19.27 11.39 19.71
C SER A 205 -19.80 10.04 19.23
N MET A 206 -18.90 9.12 18.91
CA MET A 206 -19.27 7.75 18.54
C MET A 206 -19.97 6.98 19.68
N ASN A 207 -19.76 7.39 20.92
CA ASN A 207 -20.39 6.80 22.10
C ASN A 207 -21.71 7.48 22.50
N TRP A 208 -22.17 8.48 21.74
CA TRP A 208 -23.46 9.14 21.94
C TRP A 208 -24.58 8.38 21.22
N ASP A 209 -25.83 8.76 21.48
CA ASP A 209 -26.95 8.22 20.72
C ASP A 209 -26.89 8.65 19.25
N MET A 210 -27.76 8.09 18.41
CA MET A 210 -27.79 8.43 16.98
C MET A 210 -28.07 9.92 16.71
N ASN A 211 -28.73 10.62 17.64
CA ASN A 211 -29.03 12.05 17.55
C ASN A 211 -27.88 12.93 18.07
N GLY A 212 -26.77 12.34 18.50
CA GLY A 212 -25.65 13.03 19.11
C GLY A 212 -25.93 13.51 20.55
N GLN A 213 -26.95 12.95 21.22
CA GLN A 213 -27.20 13.21 22.62
C GLN A 213 -26.22 12.42 23.46
N SER A 214 -25.48 13.14 24.31
CA SER A 214 -24.57 12.50 25.23
C SER A 214 -25.34 11.80 26.35
N PRO A 215 -24.73 10.81 27.02
CA PRO A 215 -25.35 10.13 28.16
C PRO A 215 -25.70 11.11 29.28
N ASP A 216 -24.88 12.15 29.41
CA ASP A 216 -25.01 13.21 30.40
C ASP A 216 -26.15 14.19 30.07
N ASP A 217 -26.70 14.17 28.85
CA ASP A 217 -27.84 15.00 28.48
C ASP A 217 -29.19 14.32 28.78
N CYS A 218 -29.19 12.99 29.01
CA CYS A 218 -30.39 12.22 29.30
C CYS A 218 -30.53 11.97 30.81
N PHE A 219 -31.47 12.66 31.46
CA PHE A 219 -31.86 12.40 32.85
C PHE A 219 -33.33 11.97 32.97
N GLY A 220 -33.60 10.83 33.61
CA GLY A 220 -34.97 10.43 33.98
C GLY A 220 -35.26 8.95 33.76
N ALA A 221 -36.51 8.55 34.02
CA ALA A 221 -36.98 7.17 33.85
C ALA A 221 -37.14 6.75 32.37
N ASP A 222 -37.15 7.73 31.47
CA ASP A 222 -37.30 7.50 30.02
C ASP A 222 -35.94 7.33 29.31
N CYS A 223 -34.82 7.50 30.04
CA CYS A 223 -33.49 7.31 29.48
C CYS A 223 -33.16 5.82 29.36
N PRO A 224 -32.58 5.39 28.22
CA PRO A 224 -32.10 4.02 28.09
C PRO A 224 -31.03 3.74 29.14
N VAL A 225 -30.89 2.46 29.51
CA VAL A 225 -29.88 2.08 30.50
C VAL A 225 -28.49 2.26 29.88
N TRP A 226 -27.81 3.33 30.26
CA TRP A 226 -26.50 3.71 29.74
C TRP A 226 -25.35 3.01 30.51
N ASN A 227 -25.52 1.72 30.79
CA ASN A 227 -24.49 0.92 31.43
C ASN A 227 -23.88 -0.08 30.45
N HIS A 228 -22.57 -0.21 30.50
CA HIS A 228 -21.90 -1.28 29.79
C HIS A 228 -22.27 -2.64 30.40
N PRO A 229 -22.48 -3.70 29.59
CA PRO A 229 -22.39 -3.75 28.13
C PRO A 229 -23.66 -3.37 27.36
N ASN A 230 -24.76 -3.03 28.02
CA ASN A 230 -26.08 -2.93 27.38
C ASN A 230 -26.23 -1.80 26.35
N CYS A 231 -25.44 -0.73 26.43
CA CYS A 231 -25.45 0.36 25.46
C CYS A 231 -24.84 -0.01 24.10
N ASP A 232 -23.82 -0.87 24.08
CA ASP A 232 -23.13 -1.32 22.87
C ASP A 232 -23.59 -2.73 22.43
N ASN A 233 -23.95 -3.59 23.39
CA ASN A 233 -24.31 -5.00 23.19
C ASN A 233 -25.76 -5.34 23.61
N GLY A 234 -26.62 -4.33 23.74
CA GLY A 234 -28.05 -4.58 23.90
C GLY A 234 -28.62 -5.34 22.70
N PRO A 235 -29.87 -5.86 22.77
CA PRO A 235 -30.58 -6.38 21.61
C PRO A 235 -30.69 -5.38 20.44
N VAL A 236 -30.51 -4.10 20.75
CA VAL A 236 -30.31 -2.99 19.82
C VAL A 236 -29.21 -2.13 20.43
N ALA A 237 -28.07 -1.99 19.75
CA ALA A 237 -27.04 -1.05 20.15
C ALA A 237 -27.60 0.39 20.11
N TYR A 238 -27.36 1.16 21.17
CA TYR A 238 -27.85 2.53 21.29
C TYR A 238 -26.84 3.56 20.79
N THR A 239 -25.55 3.25 20.94
CA THR A 239 -24.46 4.12 20.50
C THR A 239 -24.19 3.97 19.01
N ARG A 240 -23.65 5.02 18.37
CA ARG A 240 -23.22 4.96 16.98
C ARG A 240 -22.15 3.87 16.79
N LEU A 241 -21.19 3.80 17.72
CA LEU A 241 -20.13 2.81 17.73
C LEU A 241 -20.64 1.37 17.88
N GLY A 242 -21.60 1.12 18.77
CA GLY A 242 -22.20 -0.19 18.95
C GLY A 242 -22.88 -0.69 17.67
N LYS A 243 -23.55 0.20 16.93
CA LYS A 243 -24.15 -0.14 15.62
C LYS A 243 -23.10 -0.43 14.55
N VAL A 244 -22.02 0.35 14.52
CA VAL A 244 -20.87 0.07 13.64
C VAL A 244 -20.25 -1.29 13.95
N LYS A 245 -20.06 -1.63 15.24
CA LYS A 245 -19.58 -2.95 15.66
C LYS A 245 -20.51 -4.07 15.22
N GLU A 246 -21.82 -3.92 15.41
CA GLU A 246 -22.81 -4.92 15.01
C GLU A 246 -22.72 -5.21 13.50
N ALA A 247 -22.67 -4.15 12.67
CA ALA A 247 -22.53 -4.30 11.22
C ALA A 247 -21.19 -4.94 10.83
N LEU A 248 -20.08 -4.48 11.41
CA LEU A 248 -18.75 -5.04 11.14
C LEU A 248 -18.66 -6.51 11.54
N ASN A 249 -19.25 -6.90 12.67
CA ASN A 249 -19.31 -8.29 13.10
C ASN A 249 -20.08 -9.17 12.09
N ALA A 250 -21.18 -8.66 11.55
CA ALA A 250 -21.94 -9.34 10.50
C ALA A 250 -21.13 -9.46 9.20
N VAL A 251 -20.43 -8.39 8.78
CA VAL A 251 -19.55 -8.40 7.60
C VAL A 251 -18.41 -9.40 7.77
N MET A 252 -17.70 -9.39 8.90
CA MET A 252 -16.58 -10.31 9.16
C MET A 252 -17.00 -11.78 9.21
N SER A 253 -18.28 -12.03 9.52
CA SER A 253 -18.89 -13.37 9.52
C SER A 253 -19.42 -13.78 8.14
N SER A 254 -19.46 -12.86 7.17
CA SER A 254 -20.00 -13.09 5.83
C SER A 254 -18.95 -13.69 4.87
N PRO A 255 -19.38 -14.35 3.78
CA PRO A 255 -18.49 -14.75 2.69
C PRO A 255 -17.72 -13.58 2.05
N ASP A 256 -18.24 -12.35 2.14
CA ASP A 256 -17.63 -11.17 1.52
C ASP A 256 -16.33 -10.75 2.20
N ALA A 257 -16.10 -11.14 3.45
CA ALA A 257 -14.81 -10.98 4.11
C ALA A 257 -13.74 -11.99 3.60
N THR A 258 -14.15 -13.06 2.90
CA THR A 258 -13.21 -14.10 2.45
C THR A 258 -12.28 -13.57 1.36
N GLY A 259 -10.99 -13.82 1.53
CA GLY A 259 -9.96 -13.39 0.57
C GLY A 259 -9.55 -11.92 0.71
N ILE A 260 -9.98 -11.23 1.78
CA ILE A 260 -9.49 -9.89 2.14
C ILE A 260 -8.56 -10.04 3.34
N ARG A 261 -7.46 -9.28 3.37
CA ARG A 261 -6.63 -9.13 4.56
C ARG A 261 -7.11 -7.92 5.33
N PHE A 262 -7.41 -8.08 6.61
CA PHE A 262 -7.86 -6.98 7.46
C PHE A 262 -6.82 -6.63 8.51
N ALA A 263 -6.68 -5.34 8.76
CA ALA A 263 -6.17 -4.79 10.00
C ALA A 263 -7.25 -3.91 10.62
N LEU A 264 -7.25 -3.80 11.94
CA LEU A 264 -8.13 -2.94 12.70
C LEU A 264 -7.31 -1.84 13.35
N GLN A 265 -7.61 -0.61 12.97
CA GLN A 265 -7.08 0.58 13.59
C GLN A 265 -8.20 1.34 14.30
N ARG A 266 -7.87 1.90 15.45
CA ARG A 266 -8.66 2.89 16.17
C ARG A 266 -7.93 4.22 16.21
N PHE A 267 -8.61 5.28 16.59
CA PHE A 267 -7.93 6.54 16.86
C PHE A 267 -6.92 6.39 18.01
N ALA A 268 -5.94 7.29 18.04
CA ALA A 268 -4.87 7.23 19.02
C ALA A 268 -5.41 7.27 20.45
N GLN A 269 -5.07 6.23 21.21
CA GLN A 269 -5.53 6.04 22.57
C GLN A 269 -4.37 5.64 23.45
N VAL A 270 -4.23 6.31 24.60
CA VAL A 270 -3.27 5.90 25.62
C VAL A 270 -4.01 5.16 26.74
N PRO A 271 -3.35 4.22 27.41
CA PRO A 271 -3.93 3.57 28.57
C PRO A 271 -4.18 4.61 29.65
N TRP A 272 -5.34 4.53 30.30
CA TRP A 272 -5.79 5.54 31.25
C TRP A 272 -4.74 5.84 32.33
N PRO A 273 -4.12 7.04 32.34
CA PRO A 273 -3.20 7.48 33.39
C PRO A 273 -3.98 7.71 34.66
N SER A 274 -4.26 6.63 35.40
CA SER A 274 -4.93 6.66 36.70
C SER A 274 -4.43 7.86 37.51
N PRO A 275 -5.23 8.93 37.67
CA PRO A 275 -4.77 10.05 38.45
C PRO A 275 -4.90 9.68 39.92
N SER A 276 -4.00 10.24 40.70
CA SER A 276 -4.06 10.59 42.13
C SER A 276 -5.43 10.95 42.77
N ASN A 277 -6.55 10.87 42.05
CA ASN A 277 -7.89 11.01 42.58
C ASN A 277 -8.53 9.64 42.88
N PRO A 278 -8.44 9.13 44.12
CA PRO A 278 -9.02 7.84 44.52
C PRO A 278 -10.55 7.78 44.36
N THR A 279 -11.24 8.87 43.99
CA THR A 279 -12.68 8.85 43.68
C THR A 279 -13.00 8.48 42.24
N ALA A 280 -12.03 8.47 41.33
CA ALA A 280 -12.23 8.00 39.94
C ALA A 280 -12.33 6.47 39.83
N PHE A 281 -12.07 5.74 40.94
CA PHE A 281 -12.17 4.28 41.06
C PHE A 281 -13.59 3.69 40.91
N LEU A 282 -14.61 4.50 40.63
CA LEU A 282 -15.98 4.03 40.44
C LEU A 282 -16.40 3.85 38.98
N PHE A 283 -15.58 4.26 38.02
CA PHE A 283 -15.84 4.01 36.61
C PHE A 283 -15.38 2.59 36.26
N SER A 284 -16.29 1.63 36.48
CA SER A 284 -16.39 0.46 35.58
C SER A 284 -16.35 0.99 34.14
N PRO A 285 -15.82 0.24 33.14
CA PRO A 285 -16.03 0.61 31.74
C PRO A 285 -17.49 1.03 31.55
N GLU A 286 -17.69 2.27 31.12
CA GLU A 286 -19.01 2.82 30.85
C GLU A 286 -19.21 2.80 29.34
N CYS A 287 -20.37 3.25 28.90
CA CYS A 287 -20.61 3.40 27.48
C CYS A 287 -19.81 4.56 26.89
N ALA A 288 -19.57 5.61 27.69
CA ALA A 288 -18.80 6.77 27.28
C ALA A 288 -17.31 6.45 27.05
N GLY A 289 -16.76 5.41 27.69
CA GLY A 289 -15.34 5.06 27.60
C GLY A 289 -14.96 3.71 28.23
N GLY A 290 -13.84 3.15 27.75
CA GLY A 290 -13.25 1.89 28.23
C GLY A 290 -12.04 2.08 29.17
N TYR A 291 -11.12 1.12 29.22
CA TYR A 291 -9.86 1.24 29.98
C TYR A 291 -8.81 2.16 29.32
N TRP A 292 -9.19 2.80 28.21
CA TRP A 292 -8.37 3.70 27.42
C TRP A 292 -8.87 5.12 27.64
N ASP A 293 -7.93 6.03 27.90
CA ASP A 293 -8.21 7.44 28.13
C ASP A 293 -7.59 8.28 27.04
N MET A 294 -8.05 9.52 26.99
CA MET A 294 -7.24 10.61 26.51
C MET A 294 -6.54 11.30 27.66
N PRO A 295 -5.23 11.53 27.58
CA PRO A 295 -4.62 12.46 28.50
C PRO A 295 -5.28 13.83 28.26
N GLU A 296 -5.84 14.45 29.29
CA GLU A 296 -6.62 15.71 29.28
C GLU A 296 -5.98 16.90 28.51
N MET A 297 -4.75 16.76 27.98
CA MET A 297 -4.02 17.80 27.25
C MET A 297 -3.35 17.33 25.93
N ASN A 298 -3.51 16.08 25.49
CA ASN A 298 -2.92 15.56 24.24
C ASN A 298 -3.88 14.55 23.57
N ILE A 299 -5.08 15.03 23.24
CA ILE A 299 -6.28 14.23 22.93
C ILE A 299 -6.27 13.54 21.55
N SER A 300 -5.12 13.54 20.86
CA SER A 300 -5.03 13.19 19.43
C SER A 300 -3.75 12.46 19.01
N LYS A 301 -2.92 12.02 19.96
CA LYS A 301 -1.55 11.53 19.67
C LYS A 301 -1.22 10.23 20.39
N ILE A 302 -0.42 9.37 19.75
CA ILE A 302 0.23 8.24 20.43
C ILE A 302 1.45 8.69 21.22
N SER A 303 1.91 7.84 22.14
CA SER A 303 3.04 8.14 23.02
C SER A 303 4.32 8.39 22.23
N GLY A 304 4.96 9.52 22.51
CA GLY A 304 6.20 9.94 21.85
C GLY A 304 6.02 10.59 20.49
N ASP A 305 4.79 10.73 19.99
CA ASP A 305 4.52 11.52 18.79
C ASP A 305 4.96 12.97 19.00
N ASP A 306 5.93 13.38 18.18
CA ASP A 306 6.59 14.68 18.16
C ASP A 306 6.14 15.55 16.97
N ASP A 307 5.02 15.20 16.35
CA ASP A 307 4.48 15.81 15.12
C ASP A 307 5.42 15.68 13.91
N ALA A 308 6.37 14.75 13.94
CA ALA A 308 7.22 14.49 12.78
C ALA A 308 6.39 13.96 11.60
N HIS A 309 6.65 14.51 10.41
CA HIS A 309 6.01 14.08 9.16
C HIS A 309 6.61 12.78 8.59
N GLN A 310 7.60 12.22 9.29
CA GLN A 310 8.23 10.94 9.01
C GLN A 310 8.40 10.17 10.31
N THR A 311 8.23 8.86 10.22
CA THR A 311 8.39 7.98 11.37
C THR A 311 9.39 6.87 11.09
N SER A 312 9.68 6.07 12.11
CA SER A 312 10.53 4.89 12.00
C SER A 312 9.90 3.71 12.75
N ALA A 313 10.07 2.51 12.21
CA ALA A 313 9.66 1.25 12.83
C ALA A 313 10.34 0.99 14.19
N THR A 314 11.50 1.59 14.45
CA THR A 314 12.25 1.44 15.71
C THR A 314 12.11 2.64 16.65
N GLY A 315 11.54 3.74 16.16
CA GLY A 315 11.30 4.97 16.92
C GLY A 315 10.01 4.92 17.74
N TRP A 316 9.50 6.11 18.10
CA TRP A 316 8.27 6.25 18.89
C TRP A 316 7.07 5.57 18.21
N PHE A 317 6.99 5.64 16.88
CA PHE A 317 5.85 5.08 16.13
C PHE A 317 5.75 3.57 16.30
N GLY A 318 6.83 2.83 16.02
CA GLY A 318 6.83 1.38 16.21
C GLY A 318 6.71 0.94 17.66
N GLN A 319 7.27 1.71 18.61
CA GLN A 319 7.15 1.41 20.04
C GLN A 319 5.74 1.63 20.60
N SER A 320 4.98 2.55 20.00
CA SER A 320 3.64 2.94 20.46
C SER A 320 2.52 2.45 19.54
N ILE A 321 2.81 1.57 18.57
CA ILE A 321 1.86 1.18 17.53
C ILE A 321 0.61 0.48 18.08
N SER A 322 0.70 -0.19 19.24
CA SER A 322 -0.46 -0.81 19.91
C SER A 322 -1.49 0.20 20.42
N GLN A 323 -1.16 1.50 20.45
CA GLN A 323 -2.07 2.58 20.83
C GLN A 323 -3.05 2.95 19.71
N ILE A 324 -2.82 2.46 18.49
CA ILE A 324 -3.64 2.71 17.29
C ILE A 324 -4.04 1.42 16.59
N ILE A 325 -3.11 0.46 16.42
CA ILE A 325 -3.38 -0.81 15.76
C ILE A 325 -3.86 -1.81 16.81
N ALA A 326 -5.18 -1.99 16.84
CA ALA A 326 -5.87 -2.99 17.63
C ALA A 326 -5.52 -4.41 17.13
N HIS A 327 -5.60 -4.60 15.81
CA HIS A 327 -5.26 -5.87 15.17
C HIS A 327 -4.45 -5.60 13.90
N GLY A 328 -3.21 -6.04 13.86
CA GLY A 328 -2.39 -5.94 12.65
C GLY A 328 -2.77 -7.00 11.61
N PHE A 329 -2.30 -6.83 10.38
CA PHE A 329 -2.36 -7.89 9.38
C PHE A 329 -1.65 -9.16 9.88
N PRO A 330 -2.15 -10.36 9.55
CA PRO A 330 -1.54 -11.61 9.98
C PRO A 330 -0.17 -11.79 9.32
N ALA A 331 0.78 -12.32 10.09
CA ALA A 331 2.09 -12.70 9.57
C ALA A 331 2.06 -13.97 8.70
N SER A 332 1.03 -14.83 8.83
CA SER A 332 0.94 -16.14 8.17
C SER A 332 -0.03 -16.21 6.99
N GLY A 333 -0.57 -15.09 6.52
CA GLY A 333 -1.42 -14.99 5.32
C GLY A 333 -2.84 -15.50 5.53
N VAL A 334 -3.06 -16.33 6.56
CA VAL A 334 -4.38 -16.75 6.99
C VAL A 334 -4.96 -15.69 7.92
N MET A 335 -6.02 -15.03 7.46
CA MET A 335 -6.81 -14.14 8.30
C MET A 335 -7.53 -14.92 9.39
N ASN A 336 -7.37 -14.50 10.64
CA ASN A 336 -8.21 -14.96 11.74
C ASN A 336 -9.35 -13.96 11.96
N THR A 337 -10.42 -14.07 11.17
CA THR A 337 -11.61 -13.23 11.33
C THR A 337 -12.23 -13.38 12.71
N GLY A 338 -12.08 -14.54 13.37
CA GLY A 338 -12.53 -14.78 14.74
C GLY A 338 -11.88 -13.83 15.77
N LEU A 339 -10.60 -13.49 15.57
CA LEU A 339 -9.90 -12.52 16.42
C LEU A 339 -10.35 -11.09 16.13
N LEU A 340 -10.72 -10.76 14.90
CA LEU A 340 -11.32 -9.45 14.58
C LEU A 340 -12.71 -9.31 15.18
N THR A 341 -13.54 -10.35 15.10
CA THR A 341 -14.90 -10.32 15.66
C THR A 341 -14.91 -10.15 17.18
N SER A 342 -13.85 -10.53 17.90
CA SER A 342 -13.78 -10.28 19.34
C SER A 342 -13.62 -8.80 19.71
N TRP A 343 -13.22 -7.94 18.76
CA TRP A 343 -13.20 -6.48 18.95
C TRP A 343 -14.57 -5.82 18.76
N PHE A 344 -15.54 -6.57 18.25
CA PHE A 344 -16.89 -6.12 17.94
C PHE A 344 -17.94 -6.80 18.82
N ASP A 345 -17.51 -7.65 19.75
CA ASP A 345 -18.42 -8.40 20.63
C ASP A 345 -18.85 -7.59 21.87
N GLY A 346 -18.30 -6.38 22.03
CA GLY A 346 -18.54 -5.43 23.12
C GLY A 346 -18.16 -5.94 24.51
N VAL A 347 -17.26 -6.92 24.60
CA VAL A 347 -16.78 -7.48 25.86
C VAL A 347 -15.35 -7.00 26.12
N GLU A 348 -15.17 -5.93 26.90
CA GLU A 348 -13.83 -5.53 27.31
C GLU A 348 -13.39 -6.33 28.55
N THR A 349 -12.27 -7.05 28.45
CA THR A 349 -11.71 -7.77 29.61
C THR A 349 -10.23 -7.44 29.78
N VAL A 350 -9.82 -7.40 31.05
CA VAL A 350 -8.43 -7.19 31.44
C VAL A 350 -7.98 -8.33 32.34
N ALA A 351 -6.74 -8.80 32.16
CA ALA A 351 -6.08 -9.70 33.08
C ALA A 351 -4.98 -8.98 33.85
N GLN A 352 -5.04 -9.06 35.17
CA GLN A 352 -3.98 -8.53 36.03
C GLN A 352 -2.67 -9.29 35.82
N THR A 353 -1.57 -8.55 35.70
CA THR A 353 -0.22 -9.11 35.57
C THR A 353 0.41 -9.44 36.92
N GLY A 354 -0.18 -8.93 38.00
CA GLY A 354 0.36 -9.06 39.37
C GLY A 354 1.42 -8.01 39.72
N THR A 355 1.87 -7.21 38.76
CA THR A 355 2.75 -6.06 39.01
C THR A 355 1.95 -4.98 39.72
N PHE A 356 2.41 -4.52 40.88
CA PHE A 356 1.78 -3.41 41.59
C PHE A 356 1.97 -2.10 40.83
N CYS A 357 0.91 -1.29 40.76
CA CYS A 357 0.96 0.03 40.17
C CYS A 357 0.21 1.05 41.03
N ALA A 358 0.79 2.25 41.13
CA ALA A 358 0.09 3.41 41.64
C ALA A 358 -0.78 4.06 40.55
N ASP A 359 -0.31 4.00 39.30
CA ASP A 359 -0.98 4.50 38.10
C ASP A 359 -0.50 3.74 36.84
N SER A 360 -1.09 4.04 35.66
CA SER A 360 -0.73 3.32 34.43
C SER A 360 0.67 3.63 33.88
N SER A 361 1.32 4.71 34.32
CA SER A 361 2.70 5.01 33.90
C SER A 361 3.67 3.93 34.37
N MET A 362 3.32 3.20 35.44
CA MET A 362 4.07 2.06 35.95
C MET A 362 3.83 0.76 35.17
N CYS A 363 2.90 0.76 34.22
CA CYS A 363 2.40 -0.44 33.57
C CYS A 363 2.85 -0.59 32.11
N ASN A 364 3.92 0.13 31.71
CA ASN A 364 4.50 0.06 30.36
C ASN A 364 3.44 0.15 29.25
N GLY A 365 2.54 1.13 29.35
CA GLY A 365 1.48 1.27 28.36
C GLY A 365 0.31 0.30 28.54
N ASN A 366 0.02 -0.14 29.76
CA ASN A 366 -1.18 -0.91 30.11
C ASN A 366 -1.98 -0.21 31.23
N PRO A 367 -3.29 -0.46 31.38
CA PRO A 367 -4.06 0.13 32.47
C PRO A 367 -3.62 -0.37 33.85
N CYS A 368 -3.76 0.47 34.87
CA CYS A 368 -3.60 0.10 36.28
C CYS A 368 -4.98 -0.16 36.89
N VAL A 369 -5.31 -1.42 37.14
CA VAL A 369 -6.65 -1.86 37.60
C VAL A 369 -6.55 -2.49 38.98
N ASN A 370 -7.23 -1.90 39.97
CA ASN A 370 -7.17 -2.32 41.38
C ASN A 370 -5.72 -2.39 41.92
N SER A 371 -4.91 -1.36 41.62
CA SER A 371 -3.49 -1.29 41.99
C SER A 371 -2.59 -2.41 41.44
N SER A 372 -3.04 -3.12 40.40
CA SER A 372 -2.21 -4.02 39.61
C SER A 372 -2.28 -3.68 38.14
N CYS A 373 -1.14 -3.68 37.46
CA CYS A 373 -1.11 -3.54 36.02
C CYS A 373 -1.95 -4.66 35.41
N ALA A 374 -2.73 -4.34 34.39
CA ALA A 374 -3.59 -5.30 33.72
C ALA A 374 -3.42 -5.18 32.21
N VAL A 375 -3.36 -6.29 31.50
CA VAL A 375 -3.31 -6.31 30.04
C VAL A 375 -4.72 -6.55 29.53
N THR A 376 -5.14 -5.84 28.49
CA THR A 376 -6.41 -6.12 27.82
C THR A 376 -6.37 -7.52 27.19
N THR A 377 -7.21 -8.43 27.68
CA THR A 377 -7.31 -9.82 27.20
C THR A 377 -8.39 -10.02 26.17
N ASN A 378 -9.42 -9.17 26.21
CA ASN A 378 -10.26 -8.91 25.06
C ASN A 378 -10.23 -7.42 24.86
N ALA A 379 -9.73 -7.02 23.71
CA ALA A 379 -9.46 -5.64 23.46
C ALA A 379 -10.65 -5.09 22.66
N GLU A 380 -11.11 -3.93 23.10
CA GLU A 380 -12.41 -3.38 22.75
C GLU A 380 -12.20 -2.02 22.09
N LEU A 381 -13.03 -1.69 21.10
CA LEU A 381 -13.02 -0.37 20.48
C LEU A 381 -13.82 0.60 21.33
N ARG A 382 -13.20 1.19 22.36
CA ARG A 382 -13.79 2.28 23.13
C ARG A 382 -12.72 3.21 23.68
N ALA A 383 -12.87 4.50 23.42
CA ALA A 383 -12.32 5.53 24.29
C ALA A 383 -13.24 6.73 24.32
N VAL A 384 -12.93 7.63 25.24
CA VAL A 384 -13.37 9.02 25.19
C VAL A 384 -12.34 9.73 24.33
N GLY A 385 -12.76 10.58 23.38
CA GLY A 385 -11.88 10.97 22.28
C GLY A 385 -12.21 12.30 21.62
N ALA A 386 -11.22 13.11 21.26
CA ALA A 386 -11.34 13.94 20.06
C ALA A 386 -11.20 13.05 18.82
N THR A 387 -11.51 13.61 17.65
CA THR A 387 -11.49 12.90 16.37
C THR A 387 -10.23 13.31 15.59
N PRO A 388 -9.06 12.69 15.76
CA PRO A 388 -7.87 13.07 14.99
C PRO A 388 -7.85 12.37 13.62
N ILE A 389 -8.85 12.60 12.74
CA ILE A 389 -8.97 11.85 11.47
C ILE A 389 -7.67 11.92 10.67
N GLY A 390 -7.11 13.11 10.46
CA GLY A 390 -5.90 13.27 9.64
C GLY A 390 -4.66 12.61 10.27
N LYS A 391 -4.42 12.75 11.58
CA LYS A 391 -3.35 11.99 12.27
C LYS A 391 -3.60 10.48 12.21
N SER A 392 -4.84 10.04 12.29
CA SER A 392 -5.18 8.62 12.21
C SER A 392 -4.94 8.05 10.81
N LEU A 393 -5.25 8.79 9.75
CA LEU A 393 -4.87 8.45 8.37
C LEU A 393 -3.34 8.44 8.20
N PHE A 394 -2.64 9.41 8.80
CA PHE A 394 -1.17 9.42 8.81
C PHE A 394 -0.64 8.15 9.48
N TYR A 395 -1.12 7.79 10.67
CA TYR A 395 -0.68 6.58 11.36
C TYR A 395 -0.99 5.29 10.59
N ALA A 396 -2.17 5.21 9.95
CA ALA A 396 -2.51 4.07 9.09
C ALA A 396 -1.52 3.94 7.94
N SER A 397 -1.14 5.05 7.33
CA SER A 397 -0.14 5.08 6.26
C SER A 397 1.24 4.68 6.73
N GLU A 398 1.65 5.10 7.93
CA GLU A 398 2.96 4.76 8.48
C GLU A 398 2.99 3.28 8.92
N TYR A 399 1.86 2.73 9.38
CA TYR A 399 1.71 1.30 9.62
C TYR A 399 1.91 0.50 8.32
N LEU A 400 1.25 0.92 7.24
CA LEU A 400 1.47 0.32 5.91
C LEU A 400 2.93 0.44 5.48
N ARG A 401 3.53 1.63 5.58
CA ARG A 401 4.93 1.92 5.20
C ARG A 401 5.92 0.96 5.87
N HIS A 402 5.79 0.79 7.18
CA HIS A 402 6.83 0.15 8.00
C HIS A 402 6.61 -1.35 8.23
N PHE A 403 5.37 -1.84 8.10
CA PHE A 403 5.03 -3.21 8.50
C PHE A 403 4.32 -4.03 7.42
N VAL A 404 3.93 -3.42 6.31
CA VAL A 404 3.11 -4.09 5.27
C VAL A 404 3.75 -4.00 3.90
N LEU A 405 4.18 -2.80 3.50
CA LEU A 405 4.78 -2.45 2.21
C LEU A 405 6.31 -2.55 2.30
N VAL A 406 6.80 -3.73 2.65
CA VAL A 406 8.22 -3.99 2.94
C VAL A 406 9.02 -4.45 1.72
N GLU A 407 8.48 -4.28 0.51
CA GLU A 407 9.15 -4.65 -0.75
C GLU A 407 10.56 -4.04 -0.81
N GLY A 408 11.58 -4.87 -1.02
CA GLY A 408 13.00 -4.48 -1.05
C GLY A 408 13.69 -4.36 0.33
N GLN A 409 12.97 -4.57 1.44
CA GLN A 409 13.59 -4.63 2.77
C GLN A 409 14.54 -5.83 2.86
N PHE A 410 15.70 -5.65 3.51
CA PHE A 410 16.66 -6.74 3.73
C PHE A 410 16.07 -7.86 4.60
N CYS A 411 16.33 -9.11 4.22
CA CYS A 411 15.94 -10.30 4.95
C CYS A 411 16.99 -11.41 4.81
N GLU A 412 17.05 -12.31 5.79
CA GLU A 412 17.77 -13.58 5.71
C GLU A 412 16.80 -14.75 5.51
N GLU A 413 15.58 -14.64 6.05
CA GLU A 413 14.49 -15.60 5.90
C GLU A 413 13.12 -14.91 5.76
N ASP A 414 12.10 -15.64 5.30
CA ASP A 414 10.73 -15.11 5.09
C ASP A 414 10.16 -14.44 6.36
N ALA A 415 10.54 -14.93 7.54
CA ALA A 415 10.08 -14.38 8.82
C ALA A 415 10.57 -12.94 9.06
N ASP A 416 11.70 -12.54 8.49
CA ASP A 416 12.25 -11.18 8.64
C ASP A 416 11.41 -10.13 7.92
N CYS A 417 10.63 -10.54 6.91
CA CYS A 417 9.78 -9.62 6.17
C CYS A 417 8.57 -9.15 6.99
N ALA A 418 8.19 -9.84 8.07
CA ALA A 418 7.08 -9.49 8.96
C ALA A 418 5.68 -9.33 8.31
N SER A 419 5.58 -9.40 6.97
CA SER A 419 4.36 -9.29 6.17
C SER A 419 4.15 -10.58 5.41
N SER A 420 2.98 -11.21 5.59
CA SER A 420 2.72 -12.58 5.13
C SER A 420 2.81 -12.87 3.63
N ASN A 421 2.84 -11.85 2.79
CA ASN A 421 2.87 -12.01 1.34
C ASN A 421 4.26 -11.78 0.76
N HIS A 422 5.23 -11.45 1.62
CA HIS A 422 6.60 -11.27 1.20
C HIS A 422 7.37 -12.55 1.53
N SER A 423 8.12 -13.04 0.56
CA SER A 423 9.15 -14.05 0.76
C SER A 423 10.52 -13.40 0.64
N CYS A 424 11.51 -13.98 1.28
CA CYS A 424 12.89 -13.53 1.16
C CYS A 424 13.51 -14.09 -0.12
N VAL A 425 13.59 -13.25 -1.15
CA VAL A 425 14.17 -13.59 -2.46
C VAL A 425 15.44 -12.78 -2.64
N ASP A 426 16.56 -13.47 -2.81
CA ASP A 426 17.89 -12.85 -3.00
C ASP A 426 18.28 -11.85 -1.89
N GLY A 427 17.84 -12.13 -0.65
CA GLY A 427 18.12 -11.29 0.53
C GLY A 427 17.24 -10.05 0.66
N GLN A 428 16.16 -9.97 -0.12
CA GLN A 428 15.17 -8.90 -0.06
C GLN A 428 13.75 -9.45 0.01
N CYS A 429 12.89 -8.76 0.75
CA CYS A 429 11.48 -9.08 0.84
C CYS A 429 10.78 -8.77 -0.48
N HIS A 430 10.10 -9.77 -1.04
CA HIS A 430 9.42 -9.68 -2.32
C HIS A 430 7.99 -10.19 -2.22
N ASP A 431 7.00 -9.33 -2.53
CA ASP A 431 5.62 -9.72 -2.77
C ASP A 431 5.38 -9.76 -4.29
N GLU A 432 5.21 -10.98 -4.81
CA GLU A 432 4.97 -11.25 -6.24
C GLU A 432 3.79 -10.43 -6.81
N PHE A 433 2.87 -9.99 -5.95
CA PHE A 433 1.68 -9.24 -6.33
C PHE A 433 1.68 -7.80 -5.81
N ALA A 434 2.80 -7.29 -5.30
CA ALA A 434 2.90 -5.94 -4.73
C ALA A 434 2.39 -4.85 -5.68
N TYR A 435 2.64 -5.00 -6.99
CA TYR A 435 2.28 -4.03 -8.02
C TYR A 435 0.78 -3.90 -8.27
N CYS A 436 -0.02 -4.92 -7.98
CA CYS A 436 -1.46 -4.92 -8.22
C CYS A 436 -2.31 -5.07 -6.95
N ARG A 437 -1.71 -5.48 -5.83
CA ARG A 437 -2.39 -5.59 -4.54
C ARG A 437 -2.93 -4.23 -4.11
N GLU A 438 -4.22 -4.16 -3.87
CA GLU A 438 -4.83 -2.94 -3.34
C GLU A 438 -4.53 -2.74 -1.87
N ASN A 439 -4.31 -1.48 -1.51
CA ASN A 439 -4.25 -1.02 -0.13
C ASN A 439 -5.39 -0.05 0.08
N VAL A 440 -6.24 -0.35 1.05
CA VAL A 440 -7.50 0.34 1.26
C VAL A 440 -7.64 0.66 2.74
N ILE A 441 -8.13 1.86 3.03
CA ILE A 441 -8.62 2.25 4.34
C ILE A 441 -10.12 2.45 4.21
N VAL A 442 -10.89 1.80 5.08
CA VAL A 442 -12.32 2.08 5.27
C VAL A 442 -12.44 2.84 6.58
N LEU A 443 -12.59 4.16 6.48
CA LEU A 443 -12.75 5.06 7.61
C LEU A 443 -14.23 5.10 8.02
N PHE A 444 -14.53 4.68 9.25
CA PHE A 444 -15.84 4.87 9.87
C PHE A 444 -15.73 6.07 10.79
N SER A 445 -16.50 7.13 10.56
CA SER A 445 -16.50 8.31 11.41
C SER A 445 -17.87 8.96 11.44
N ASP A 446 -18.25 9.54 12.58
CA ASP A 446 -19.49 10.30 12.73
C ASP A 446 -19.28 11.82 12.76
N GLY A 447 -18.07 12.23 12.43
CA GLY A 447 -17.54 13.48 12.88
C GLY A 447 -16.61 14.12 11.87
N ALA A 448 -16.51 15.43 11.99
CA ALA A 448 -15.67 16.30 11.19
C ALA A 448 -14.51 16.85 12.02
N GLU A 449 -14.52 16.50 13.30
CA GLU A 449 -13.66 17.12 14.28
C GLU A 449 -12.24 16.78 13.88
N THR A 450 -11.38 17.78 13.99
CA THR A 450 -9.95 17.62 13.80
C THR A 450 -9.28 18.78 14.51
N GLU A 451 -8.19 18.52 15.19
CA GLU A 451 -7.35 19.59 15.74
C GLU A 451 -6.61 20.35 14.64
N ASN A 452 -6.38 19.69 13.49
CA ASN A 452 -5.63 20.23 12.36
C ASN A 452 -6.62 20.82 11.35
N VAL A 453 -7.32 21.87 11.79
CA VAL A 453 -8.44 22.48 11.07
C VAL A 453 -8.00 23.11 9.75
N HIS A 454 -6.76 23.62 9.67
CA HIS A 454 -6.33 24.36 8.51
C HIS A 454 -5.80 23.49 7.38
N ILE A 455 -6.20 23.77 6.14
CA ILE A 455 -5.84 22.97 4.95
C ILE A 455 -4.34 23.06 4.59
N ASP A 456 -3.62 23.99 5.19
CA ASP A 456 -2.16 24.12 5.12
C ASP A 456 -1.42 23.38 6.24
N ASP A 457 -2.13 22.61 7.07
CA ASP A 457 -1.57 21.68 8.04
C ASP A 457 -1.35 20.31 7.40
N PHE A 458 -0.16 19.72 7.60
CA PHE A 458 0.15 18.37 7.15
C PHE A 458 -0.88 17.36 7.66
N PHE A 459 -1.29 17.45 8.92
CA PHE A 459 -2.20 16.50 9.54
C PHE A 459 -3.69 16.80 9.30
N HIS A 460 -4.02 17.71 8.38
CA HIS A 460 -5.40 17.92 7.97
C HIS A 460 -5.96 16.67 7.25
N PRO A 461 -7.20 16.22 7.52
CA PRO A 461 -7.77 15.00 6.93
C PRO A 461 -7.72 14.94 5.39
N ARG A 462 -8.15 16.03 4.70
CA ARG A 462 -8.03 16.17 3.24
C ARG A 462 -6.59 16.07 2.71
N VAL A 463 -5.61 16.63 3.43
CA VAL A 463 -4.18 16.55 3.07
C VAL A 463 -3.71 15.10 3.13
N GLN A 464 -4.04 14.39 4.22
CA GLN A 464 -3.62 13.00 4.39
C GLN A 464 -4.32 12.04 3.42
N ALA A 465 -5.60 12.24 3.12
CA ALA A 465 -6.30 11.46 2.08
C ALA A 465 -5.67 11.66 0.71
N LYS A 466 -5.37 12.92 0.33
CA LYS A 466 -4.69 13.22 -0.94
C LYS A 466 -3.27 12.62 -1.00
N ARG A 467 -2.49 12.74 0.09
CA ARG A 467 -1.15 12.15 0.23
C ARG A 467 -1.15 10.66 -0.04
N LEU A 468 -2.17 9.97 0.44
CA LEU A 468 -2.33 8.53 0.33
C LEU A 468 -2.62 8.07 -1.11
N PHE A 469 -3.48 8.80 -1.85
CA PHE A 469 -3.97 8.32 -3.14
C PHE A 469 -3.36 8.99 -4.38
N TYR A 470 -3.13 10.32 -4.34
CA TYR A 470 -2.61 11.11 -5.47
C TYR A 470 -1.18 11.61 -5.25
N GLY A 471 -0.76 11.74 -3.99
CA GLY A 471 0.46 12.44 -3.59
C GLY A 471 0.23 13.94 -3.39
N LEU A 472 1.15 14.59 -2.67
CA LEU A 472 1.10 16.02 -2.35
C LEU A 472 1.93 16.87 -3.32
N GLY A 473 3.25 16.69 -3.30
CA GLY A 473 4.21 17.40 -4.15
C GLY A 473 4.87 16.56 -5.24
N CYS A 474 5.32 17.23 -6.29
CA CYS A 474 5.91 16.59 -7.47
C CYS A 474 6.94 17.49 -8.19
N GLN A 475 7.80 16.86 -8.99
CA GLN A 475 8.62 17.52 -10.00
C GLN A 475 8.14 17.18 -11.42
N THR A 476 7.63 15.95 -11.59
CA THR A 476 7.10 15.42 -12.85
C THR A 476 5.80 14.65 -12.61
N ASP A 477 5.05 14.33 -13.66
CA ASP A 477 3.82 13.54 -13.53
C ASP A 477 4.08 12.14 -12.92
N ALA A 478 5.27 11.58 -13.11
CA ALA A 478 5.66 10.29 -12.54
C ALA A 478 5.82 10.30 -11.00
N ASP A 479 5.90 11.50 -10.39
CA ASP A 479 5.89 11.64 -8.93
C ASP A 479 4.48 11.52 -8.33
N CYS A 480 3.46 11.68 -9.17
CA CYS A 480 2.05 11.64 -8.78
C CYS A 480 1.46 10.25 -9.02
N LEU A 481 0.37 9.96 -8.32
CA LEU A 481 -0.26 8.65 -8.29
C LEU A 481 -1.65 8.68 -8.89
N SER A 482 -2.16 7.50 -9.28
CA SER A 482 -3.57 7.29 -9.62
C SER A 482 -4.10 8.26 -10.71
N GLY A 483 -3.25 8.55 -11.71
CA GLY A 483 -3.59 9.43 -12.83
C GLY A 483 -3.49 10.94 -12.54
N ALA A 484 -3.08 11.34 -11.33
CA ALA A 484 -2.80 12.73 -11.03
C ALA A 484 -1.64 13.29 -11.88
N MET A 485 -1.68 14.59 -12.15
CA MET A 485 -0.66 15.30 -12.93
C MET A 485 0.08 16.32 -12.08
N CYS A 486 1.34 16.58 -12.42
CA CYS A 486 2.14 17.57 -11.74
C CYS A 486 1.90 18.97 -12.29
N ALA A 487 1.27 19.84 -11.50
CA ALA A 487 1.01 21.23 -11.87
C ALA A 487 1.49 22.20 -10.80
N GLY A 488 2.52 22.98 -11.14
CA GLY A 488 3.09 23.97 -10.22
C GLY A 488 3.76 23.36 -8.99
N GLY A 489 4.29 22.13 -9.11
CA GLY A 489 4.92 21.39 -8.00
C GLY A 489 3.94 20.65 -7.08
N VAL A 490 2.64 20.65 -7.42
CA VAL A 490 1.57 19.98 -6.67
C VAL A 490 0.98 18.87 -7.53
N CYS A 491 0.75 17.70 -6.95
CA CYS A 491 -0.03 16.65 -7.61
C CYS A 491 -1.50 17.04 -7.65
N ARG A 492 -2.07 17.20 -8.84
CA ARG A 492 -3.48 17.54 -9.05
C ARG A 492 -4.27 16.29 -9.41
N PRO A 493 -5.41 16.02 -8.76
CA PRO A 493 -6.30 14.94 -9.17
C PRO A 493 -6.71 15.09 -10.65
N PRO A 494 -7.05 13.98 -11.33
CA PRO A 494 -7.65 14.04 -12.66
C PRO A 494 -8.88 14.96 -12.71
N GLU A 495 -9.13 15.58 -13.86
CA GLU A 495 -10.31 16.43 -14.06
C GLU A 495 -11.61 15.66 -13.73
N GLY A 496 -12.46 16.26 -12.92
CA GLY A 496 -13.73 15.67 -12.48
C GLY A 496 -13.63 14.69 -11.30
N ALA A 497 -12.42 14.33 -10.85
CA ALA A 497 -12.26 13.49 -9.65
C ALA A 497 -12.58 14.26 -8.36
N VAL A 498 -12.20 15.55 -8.31
CA VAL A 498 -12.52 16.48 -7.23
C VAL A 498 -12.83 17.85 -7.85
N ASP A 499 -13.95 18.47 -7.48
CA ASP A 499 -14.21 19.87 -7.82
C ASP A 499 -13.38 20.77 -6.89
N GLU A 500 -12.13 21.06 -7.27
CA GLU A 500 -11.19 21.87 -6.50
C GLU A 500 -11.63 23.34 -6.30
N ALA A 501 -12.67 23.79 -7.02
CA ALA A 501 -13.25 25.13 -6.88
C ALA A 501 -14.47 25.18 -5.97
N ALA A 502 -15.05 24.03 -5.60
CA ALA A 502 -16.15 23.95 -4.65
C ALA A 502 -15.74 24.54 -3.30
N MET A 503 -16.68 25.20 -2.64
CA MET A 503 -16.48 25.83 -1.34
C MET A 503 -17.06 24.95 -0.25
N VAL A 504 -16.22 24.61 0.73
CA VAL A 504 -16.57 23.72 1.83
C VAL A 504 -16.06 24.26 3.16
N CYS A 505 -16.75 23.91 4.23
CA CYS A 505 -16.30 24.16 5.58
C CYS A 505 -15.01 23.39 5.82
N GLU A 506 -13.98 24.11 6.26
CA GLU A 506 -12.65 23.54 6.49
C GLU A 506 -12.73 22.34 7.43
N THR A 507 -13.52 22.49 8.50
CA THR A 507 -13.96 21.39 9.35
C THR A 507 -15.13 20.68 8.69
N GLY A 508 -14.94 19.40 8.36
CA GLY A 508 -16.00 18.49 7.94
C GLY A 508 -16.34 18.44 6.47
N GLY A 509 -15.96 19.44 5.68
CA GLY A 509 -16.17 19.41 4.23
C GLY A 509 -17.61 19.66 3.78
N ALA A 510 -18.52 20.04 4.69
CA ALA A 510 -19.88 20.43 4.32
C ALA A 510 -19.86 21.64 3.36
N SER A 511 -20.71 21.66 2.35
CA SER A 511 -20.78 22.77 1.38
C SER A 511 -21.14 24.09 2.06
N CYS A 512 -20.49 25.17 1.62
CA CYS A 512 -20.74 26.52 2.13
C CYS A 512 -20.56 27.59 1.06
N VAL A 513 -21.17 28.74 1.28
CA VAL A 513 -20.99 29.96 0.49
C VAL A 513 -20.18 30.98 1.28
N THR A 514 -20.32 31.01 2.60
CA THR A 514 -19.63 31.94 3.48
C THR A 514 -19.22 31.27 4.79
N SER A 515 -18.18 31.78 5.44
CA SER A 515 -17.69 31.21 6.71
C SER A 515 -18.70 31.28 7.86
N ILE A 516 -19.81 32.03 7.74
CA ILE A 516 -20.86 32.04 8.78
C ILE A 516 -21.71 30.75 8.78
N GLU A 517 -21.71 30.03 7.65
CA GLU A 517 -22.45 28.78 7.49
C GLU A 517 -21.70 27.59 8.06
N CYS A 518 -20.40 27.76 8.34
CA CYS A 518 -19.57 26.75 8.94
C CYS A 518 -19.71 26.82 10.46
N PRO A 519 -20.37 25.83 11.09
CA PRO A 519 -20.48 25.79 12.54
C PRO A 519 -19.07 25.78 13.14
N ASP A 520 -18.89 26.52 14.24
CA ASP A 520 -17.68 26.40 15.05
C ASP A 520 -17.72 25.00 15.71
N PRO A 521 -16.84 24.08 15.31
CA PRO A 521 -16.82 22.72 15.87
C PRO A 521 -16.37 22.70 17.33
N CYS A 522 -15.87 23.82 17.87
CA CYS A 522 -15.19 23.88 19.15
C CYS A 522 -16.01 24.64 20.19
N ILE A 523 -16.93 23.95 20.87
CA ILE A 523 -17.76 24.56 21.94
C ILE A 523 -16.91 25.18 23.07
N THR A 524 -15.66 24.73 23.28
CA THR A 524 -14.68 25.45 24.13
C THR A 524 -13.22 25.39 23.63
N TRP A 525 -12.92 25.99 22.47
CA TRP A 525 -11.55 26.42 22.10
C TRP A 525 -11.64 27.85 21.53
N SER A 526 -11.23 28.85 22.28
CA SER A 526 -11.73 30.24 22.18
C SER A 526 -11.40 31.06 20.91
N ASN A 527 -11.01 30.46 19.76
CA ASN A 527 -10.65 31.17 18.52
C ASN A 527 -10.96 30.45 17.18
N CYS A 528 -11.73 29.36 17.13
CA CYS A 528 -11.86 28.56 15.89
C CYS A 528 -13.11 28.91 15.06
N GLN A 529 -13.07 29.94 14.21
CA GLN A 529 -14.10 30.10 13.19
C GLN A 529 -13.87 29.06 12.08
N GLY A 530 -14.82 28.17 11.80
CA GLY A 530 -14.78 27.33 10.61
C GLY A 530 -14.74 28.23 9.35
N TYR A 531 -13.71 28.08 8.52
CA TYR A 531 -13.59 28.88 7.30
C TYR A 531 -14.28 28.17 6.15
N CYS A 532 -15.05 28.92 5.37
CA CYS A 532 -15.50 28.44 4.08
C CYS A 532 -14.33 28.59 3.10
N THR A 533 -13.73 27.47 2.70
CA THR A 533 -12.51 27.43 1.88
C THR A 533 -12.74 26.62 0.61
N PRO A 534 -12.00 26.87 -0.47
CA PRO A 534 -11.98 25.95 -1.60
C PRO A 534 -11.56 24.55 -1.14
N THR A 535 -12.12 23.53 -1.78
CA THR A 535 -11.74 22.12 -1.57
C THR A 535 -10.27 21.86 -1.91
N SER A 536 -9.67 22.67 -2.80
CA SER A 536 -8.30 22.51 -3.29
C SER A 536 -7.27 22.30 -2.17
N VAL A 537 -6.50 21.22 -2.27
CA VAL A 537 -5.35 20.95 -1.39
C VAL A 537 -4.06 21.35 -2.08
N ASN A 538 -3.45 22.46 -1.64
CA ASN A 538 -2.19 22.98 -2.20
C ASN A 538 -0.98 22.71 -1.31
N TYR A 539 -1.17 22.04 -0.17
CA TYR A 539 -0.07 21.69 0.74
C TYR A 539 0.94 20.78 0.05
N VAL A 540 2.23 21.11 0.20
CA VAL A 540 3.37 20.31 -0.23
C VAL A 540 4.34 20.23 0.93
N ASP A 541 4.72 19.01 1.28
CA ASP A 541 5.65 18.82 2.38
C ASP A 541 7.09 19.12 1.93
N PRO A 542 7.89 19.89 2.70
CA PRO A 542 9.30 20.10 2.38
C PRO A 542 10.11 18.79 2.43
N ILE A 543 9.64 17.78 3.15
CA ILE A 543 10.26 16.46 3.25
C ILE A 543 9.70 15.57 2.14
N VAL A 544 10.46 15.43 1.04
CA VAL A 544 9.98 14.74 -0.18
C VAL A 544 9.34 13.36 0.08
N PRO A 545 9.94 12.45 0.87
CA PRO A 545 9.33 11.14 1.12
C PRO A 545 8.06 11.18 2.00
N ALA A 546 7.72 12.32 2.60
CA ALA A 546 6.45 12.53 3.30
C ALA A 546 5.30 12.91 2.35
N ASN A 547 5.59 13.30 1.09
CA ASN A 547 4.55 13.70 0.13
C ASN A 547 3.70 12.55 -0.41
N ARG A 548 4.12 11.30 -0.21
CA ARG A 548 3.43 10.08 -0.66
C ARG A 548 3.88 8.88 0.17
N LEU A 549 3.10 7.82 0.11
CA LEU A 549 3.50 6.53 0.65
C LEU A 549 4.42 5.81 -0.34
N MET A 550 5.53 5.27 0.16
CA MET A 550 6.49 4.48 -0.61
C MET A 550 6.75 3.18 0.15
N ASP A 551 7.06 2.10 -0.57
CA ASP A 551 7.63 0.90 0.02
C ASP A 551 9.11 1.07 0.36
N ALA A 552 9.74 0.03 0.92
CA ALA A 552 11.15 0.06 1.31
C ALA A 552 12.11 0.21 0.11
N ALA A 553 11.69 -0.19 -1.09
CA ALA A 553 12.40 0.02 -2.35
C ALA A 553 12.25 1.47 -2.89
N GLY A 554 11.43 2.30 -2.25
CA GLY A 554 11.15 3.68 -2.67
C GLY A 554 10.13 3.79 -3.80
N VAL A 555 9.42 2.70 -4.13
CA VAL A 555 8.34 2.70 -5.12
C VAL A 555 7.07 3.25 -4.47
N PRO A 556 6.44 4.28 -5.05
CA PRO A 556 5.19 4.81 -4.52
C PRO A 556 4.05 3.79 -4.53
N ARG A 557 3.25 3.78 -3.46
CA ARG A 557 2.10 2.87 -3.30
C ARG A 557 0.83 3.68 -2.97
N PRO A 558 -0.17 3.74 -3.88
CA PRO A 558 -1.41 4.42 -3.56
C PRO A 558 -2.22 3.63 -2.53
N VAL A 559 -2.92 4.36 -1.66
CA VAL A 559 -3.88 3.82 -0.71
C VAL A 559 -5.22 4.49 -0.95
N ARG A 560 -6.25 3.69 -1.25
CA ARG A 560 -7.61 4.19 -1.43
C ARG A 560 -8.25 4.42 -0.06
N VAL A 561 -8.98 5.51 0.12
CA VAL A 561 -9.70 5.80 1.38
C VAL A 561 -11.20 5.90 1.09
N HIS A 562 -11.95 4.89 1.52
CA HIS A 562 -13.40 4.95 1.59
C HIS A 562 -13.81 5.56 2.93
N VAL A 563 -14.94 6.28 2.93
CA VAL A 563 -15.50 6.86 4.14
C VAL A 563 -16.93 6.38 4.31
N VAL A 564 -17.19 5.73 5.45
CA VAL A 564 -18.51 5.39 5.94
C VAL A 564 -18.88 6.43 7.00
N ASP A 565 -19.75 7.35 6.61
CA ASP A 565 -20.12 8.52 7.37
C ASP A 565 -21.38 8.27 8.21
N ALA A 566 -21.15 8.16 9.51
CA ALA A 566 -22.12 7.89 10.55
C ALA A 566 -22.66 9.17 11.22
N SER A 567 -22.33 10.35 10.68
CA SER A 567 -22.69 11.65 11.27
C SER A 567 -24.18 11.98 11.16
N GLY A 568 -24.84 11.48 10.12
CA GLY A 568 -26.18 11.89 9.71
C GLY A 568 -26.23 13.28 9.06
N VAL A 569 -25.08 13.85 8.68
CA VAL A 569 -24.98 15.16 8.02
C VAL A 569 -24.59 14.97 6.57
N GLU A 570 -25.44 15.45 5.66
CA GLU A 570 -25.21 15.33 4.21
C GLU A 570 -23.91 16.02 3.78
N GLY A 571 -23.08 15.30 3.01
CA GLY A 571 -21.82 15.80 2.44
C GLY A 571 -20.65 15.88 3.43
N GLN A 572 -20.84 15.53 4.70
CA GLN A 572 -19.75 15.50 5.67
C GLN A 572 -18.73 14.42 5.27
N ASN A 573 -17.44 14.74 5.34
CA ASN A 573 -16.34 13.85 4.96
C ASN A 573 -16.31 13.37 3.48
N GLU A 574 -17.23 13.82 2.61
CA GLU A 574 -17.27 13.44 1.19
C GLU A 574 -15.97 13.80 0.46
N VAL A 575 -15.44 15.00 0.77
CA VAL A 575 -14.18 15.51 0.19
C VAL A 575 -12.98 14.66 0.62
N ILE A 576 -13.02 14.03 1.80
CA ILE A 576 -11.96 13.10 2.25
C ILE A 576 -11.95 11.86 1.37
N ALA A 577 -13.12 11.26 1.11
CA ALA A 577 -13.23 10.09 0.22
C ALA A 577 -12.79 10.42 -1.21
N ALA A 578 -13.23 11.57 -1.74
CA ALA A 578 -12.87 12.02 -3.08
C ALA A 578 -11.36 12.21 -3.25
N TYR A 579 -10.68 12.88 -2.30
CA TYR A 579 -9.21 12.99 -2.32
C TYR A 579 -8.50 11.66 -2.05
N GLY A 580 -9.15 10.75 -1.32
CA GLY A 580 -8.69 9.38 -1.11
C GLY A 580 -8.96 8.43 -2.27
N GLY A 581 -9.57 8.89 -3.37
CA GLY A 581 -9.94 8.06 -4.52
C GLY A 581 -10.95 6.96 -4.21
N GLY A 582 -11.64 7.07 -3.08
CA GLY A 582 -12.64 6.10 -2.62
C GLY A 582 -14.05 6.63 -2.76
N VAL A 583 -14.97 5.92 -2.10
CA VAL A 583 -16.40 6.23 -2.08
C VAL A 583 -16.76 6.78 -0.71
N HIS A 584 -17.57 7.84 -0.70
CA HIS A 584 -18.27 8.31 0.48
C HIS A 584 -19.64 7.66 0.52
N VAL A 585 -20.00 7.11 1.68
CA VAL A 585 -21.34 6.60 1.92
C VAL A 585 -21.83 7.13 3.25
N SER A 586 -22.89 7.93 3.19
CA SER A 586 -23.65 8.33 4.38
C SER A 586 -24.58 7.18 4.77
N VAL A 587 -24.55 6.79 6.04
CA VAL A 587 -25.35 5.65 6.55
C VAL A 587 -26.42 6.13 7.52
N ASP A 588 -27.65 5.66 7.35
CA ASP A 588 -28.66 5.82 8.39
C ASP A 588 -28.40 4.79 9.49
N LEU A 589 -27.84 5.23 10.62
CA LEU A 589 -27.62 4.36 11.76
C LEU A 589 -28.95 3.81 12.32
N ALA A 590 -30.11 4.35 11.98
CA ALA A 590 -31.38 3.73 12.32
C ALA A 590 -31.64 2.42 11.54
N ASP A 591 -30.95 2.19 10.41
CA ASP A 591 -31.03 0.99 9.58
C ASP A 591 -29.69 0.22 9.51
N PRO A 592 -29.44 -0.74 10.42
CA PRO A 592 -28.24 -1.57 10.39
C PRO A 592 -28.05 -2.37 9.09
N GLN A 593 -29.13 -2.65 8.33
CA GLN A 593 -29.02 -3.38 7.06
C GLN A 593 -28.43 -2.51 5.95
N GLU A 594 -28.70 -1.21 5.96
CA GLU A 594 -28.09 -0.27 5.02
C GLU A 594 -26.58 -0.19 5.26
N LEU A 595 -26.16 -0.07 6.52
CA LEU A 595 -24.74 -0.08 6.88
C LEU A 595 -24.05 -1.40 6.48
N LEU A 596 -24.68 -2.54 6.75
CA LEU A 596 -24.17 -3.85 6.32
C LEU A 596 -24.01 -3.94 4.81
N THR A 597 -25.05 -3.55 4.06
CA THR A 597 -25.05 -3.57 2.59
C THR A 597 -23.94 -2.68 2.04
N THR A 598 -23.82 -1.46 2.57
CA THR A 598 -22.80 -0.48 2.22
C THR A 598 -21.39 -1.05 2.40
N VAL A 599 -21.09 -1.59 3.58
CA VAL A 599 -19.75 -2.12 3.86
C VAL A 599 -19.48 -3.33 2.96
N THR A 600 -20.46 -4.20 2.74
CA THR A 600 -20.34 -5.32 1.80
C THR A 600 -20.06 -4.86 0.38
N GLU A 601 -20.73 -3.81 -0.11
CA GLU A 601 -20.50 -3.24 -1.44
C GLU A 601 -19.09 -2.68 -1.56
N ILE A 602 -18.62 -1.90 -0.57
CA ILE A 602 -17.23 -1.40 -0.53
C ILE A 602 -16.24 -2.56 -0.59
N LEU A 603 -16.43 -3.61 0.22
CA LEU A 603 -15.53 -4.77 0.22
C LEU A 603 -15.61 -5.60 -1.07
N GLY A 604 -16.77 -5.64 -1.72
CA GLY A 604 -16.96 -6.26 -3.03
C GLY A 604 -16.16 -5.55 -4.12
N ASP A 605 -16.22 -4.22 -4.15
CA ASP A 605 -15.50 -3.39 -5.11
C ASP A 605 -13.98 -3.57 -4.99
N VAL A 606 -13.47 -3.64 -3.75
CA VAL A 606 -12.04 -3.80 -3.44
C VAL A 606 -11.47 -5.14 -3.94
N LYS A 607 -12.29 -6.18 -4.13
CA LYS A 607 -11.83 -7.45 -4.72
C LYS A 607 -11.67 -7.39 -6.24
N GLY A 608 -12.27 -6.41 -6.91
CA GLY A 608 -12.43 -6.42 -8.36
C GLY A 608 -11.63 -5.37 -9.13
N SER A 609 -11.03 -4.39 -8.46
CA SER A 609 -10.63 -3.14 -9.14
C SER A 609 -9.29 -3.13 -9.88
N ASN A 610 -8.37 -4.09 -9.66
CA ASN A 610 -7.04 -4.06 -10.30
C ASN A 610 -6.70 -5.30 -11.14
N VAL A 611 -6.09 -5.07 -12.30
CA VAL A 611 -5.55 -6.12 -13.19
C VAL A 611 -4.14 -6.49 -12.69
N CYS A 612 -3.92 -7.72 -12.24
CA CYS A 612 -2.56 -8.26 -12.00
C CYS A 612 -1.93 -8.80 -13.29
N GLY A 613 -2.10 -8.06 -14.39
CA GLY A 613 -1.41 -8.34 -15.63
C GLY A 613 -0.01 -7.74 -15.53
N ALA A 614 1.02 -8.56 -15.70
CA ALA A 614 2.39 -8.07 -15.78
C ALA A 614 2.48 -6.93 -16.83
N PRO A 615 3.16 -5.81 -16.54
CA PRO A 615 3.45 -4.79 -17.53
C PRO A 615 4.28 -5.33 -18.70
#